data_AF-A0A822H8V2-F1
#
_entry.id   AF-A0A822H8V2-F1
#
_cell.length_a   1.000
_cell.length_b   1.000
_cell.length_c   1.000
_cell.angle_alpha   90.00
_cell.angle_beta   90.00
_cell.angle_gamma   90.00
#
_symmetry.space_group_name_H-M   'P 1'
#
loop_
_entity.id
_entity.type
_entity.pdbx_description
1 polymer ?
#
loop_
_entity_poly.entity_id
_entity_poly.type
_entity_poly.pdbx_seq_one_letter_code
_entity_poly.pdbx_strand_id
1 'polypeptide(L)'
;SGSSNFVLLPLNKSNIPKENNAQIVTIDGHGPNHDRQSHSHCHQVKFYQNNLYVIDLGTDTINVYHYDDTNGQVHLHCDRIKTQSSIGPRHILFHPDKLLAFVTNELDSTTNIYQIDSMIGKFEHLQTITTRRKNDEKG
;
A
#
# COMPACT_ATOMS: atom_id res chain seq x y z
N SER A 1 -14.93 13.09 8.29
CA SER A 1 -14.01 12.62 7.24
C SER A 1 -12.62 12.60 7.83
N GLY A 2 -11.94 11.46 7.77
CA GLY A 2 -10.53 11.34 8.17
C GLY A 2 -9.67 11.10 6.94
N SER A 3 -8.39 11.43 7.05
CA SER A 3 -7.38 11.21 6.02
C SER A 3 -6.13 10.61 6.63
N SER A 4 -5.33 9.96 5.80
CA SER A 4 -3.97 9.56 6.15
C SER A 4 -2.98 10.35 5.31
N ASN A 5 -1.77 10.55 5.83
CA ASN A 5 -0.69 11.18 5.07
C ASN A 5 0.50 10.23 5.00
N PHE A 6 1.23 10.27 3.89
CA PHE A 6 2.64 9.90 3.90
C PHE A 6 3.50 11.10 3.52
N VAL A 7 4.75 11.08 3.99
CA VAL A 7 5.70 12.17 3.78
C VAL A 7 6.95 11.62 3.12
N LEU A 8 7.39 12.25 2.03
CA LEU A 8 8.68 12.01 1.42
C LEU A 8 9.66 13.11 1.88
N LEU A 9 10.75 12.69 2.52
CA LEU A 9 11.82 13.57 2.99
C LEU A 9 13.11 13.31 2.20
N PRO A 10 13.68 14.31 1.53
CA PRO A 10 14.97 14.14 0.86
C PRO A 10 16.10 13.97 1.88
N LEU A 11 17.09 13.15 1.56
CA LEU A 11 18.28 12.97 2.39
C LEU A 11 19.39 13.93 1.97
N ASN A 12 20.22 14.37 2.93
CA ASN A 12 21.45 15.08 2.65
C ASN A 12 22.60 14.12 2.28
N LYS A 13 23.78 14.66 1.93
CA LYS A 13 24.96 13.85 1.57
C LYS A 13 25.46 12.93 2.69
N SER A 14 25.03 13.16 3.93
CA SER A 14 25.31 12.34 5.10
C SER A 14 24.16 11.39 5.45
N ASN A 15 23.19 11.19 4.54
CA ASN A 15 22.00 10.36 4.70
C ASN A 15 21.05 10.77 5.84
N ILE A 16 21.04 12.05 6.19
CA ILE A 16 20.14 12.62 7.21
C ILE A 16 18.95 13.30 6.51
N PRO A 17 17.70 13.11 6.97
CA PRO A 17 16.54 13.81 6.43
C PRO A 17 16.69 15.34 6.47
N LYS A 18 16.31 15.99 5.39
CA LYS A 18 16.13 17.45 5.31
C LYS A 18 14.65 17.77 5.43
N GLU A 19 14.30 18.71 6.30
CA GLU A 19 12.92 19.18 6.43
C GLU A 19 12.49 20.07 5.25
N ASN A 20 13.45 20.78 4.64
CA ASN A 20 13.20 21.58 3.45
C ASN A 20 12.84 20.65 2.27
N ASN A 21 11.81 21.02 1.52
CA ASN A 21 11.26 20.26 0.38
C ASN A 21 10.61 18.92 0.76
N ALA A 22 10.10 18.80 1.98
CA ALA A 22 9.20 17.70 2.34
C ALA A 22 7.96 17.72 1.42
N GLN A 23 7.61 16.55 0.89
CA GLN A 23 6.36 16.37 0.15
C GLN A 23 5.37 15.61 1.02
N ILE A 24 4.23 16.23 1.30
CA ILE A 24 3.14 15.63 2.05
C ILE A 24 2.07 15.21 1.06
N VAL A 25 1.72 13.93 1.06
CA VAL A 25 0.65 13.39 0.22
C VAL A 25 -0.48 12.92 1.11
N THR A 26 -1.65 13.50 0.91
CA THR A 26 -2.88 13.14 1.62
C THR A 26 -3.66 12.09 0.85
N ILE A 27 -4.16 11.10 1.58
CA ILE A 27 -5.00 10.03 1.09
C ILE A 27 -6.32 10.09 1.86
N ASP A 28 -7.39 10.34 1.10
CA ASP A 28 -8.76 10.38 1.60
C ASP A 28 -9.54 9.15 1.15
N GLY A 29 -10.62 8.84 1.85
CA GLY A 29 -11.55 7.78 1.50
C GLY A 29 -12.00 7.01 2.73
N HIS A 30 -12.80 5.99 2.50
CA HIS A 30 -13.27 5.05 3.51
C HIS A 30 -13.55 3.70 2.84
N GLY A 31 -13.63 2.66 3.64
CA GLY A 31 -14.00 1.31 3.26
C GLY A 31 -15.37 0.93 3.82
N PRO A 32 -15.87 -0.26 3.49
CA PRO A 32 -17.22 -0.69 3.85
C PRO A 32 -17.37 -1.12 5.32
N ASN A 33 -16.29 -1.49 6.02
CA ASN A 33 -16.36 -1.79 7.45
C ASN A 33 -16.31 -0.49 8.27
N HIS A 34 -17.46 0.10 8.59
CA HIS A 34 -17.53 1.39 9.29
C HIS A 34 -16.78 1.45 10.63
N ASP A 35 -16.62 0.33 11.34
CA ASP A 35 -15.91 0.29 12.63
C ASP A 35 -14.39 0.36 12.45
N ARG A 36 -13.87 -0.19 11.35
CA ARG A 36 -12.42 -0.33 11.09
C ARG A 36 -11.91 0.55 9.94
N GLN A 37 -12.80 1.05 9.10
CA GLN A 37 -12.53 1.69 7.81
C GLN A 37 -13.39 2.94 7.61
N SER A 38 -13.77 3.64 8.69
CA SER A 38 -14.52 4.90 8.63
C SER A 38 -13.77 6.03 7.90
N HIS A 39 -12.46 5.89 7.74
CA HIS A 39 -11.60 6.77 6.97
C HIS A 39 -10.31 6.05 6.53
N SER A 40 -9.54 6.69 5.65
CA SER A 40 -8.20 6.23 5.26
C SER A 40 -7.32 5.98 6.49
N HIS A 41 -6.61 4.85 6.45
CA HIS A 41 -5.72 4.36 7.49
C HIS A 41 -4.51 3.68 6.83
N CYS A 42 -3.60 4.50 6.30
CA CYS A 42 -2.36 4.03 5.69
C CYS A 42 -1.51 3.27 6.72
N HIS A 43 -1.14 2.05 6.38
CA HIS A 43 -0.40 1.17 7.28
C HIS A 43 1.06 0.96 6.83
N GLN A 44 1.35 1.08 5.54
CA GLN A 44 2.71 0.94 5.04
C GLN A 44 2.95 1.79 3.79
N VAL A 45 4.17 2.32 3.67
CA VAL A 45 4.74 2.85 2.43
C VAL A 45 5.95 2.00 2.07
N LYS A 46 6.02 1.48 0.84
CA LYS A 46 7.11 0.62 0.38
C LYS A 46 7.62 1.05 -0.99
N PHE A 47 8.92 1.32 -1.10
CA PHE A 47 9.58 1.53 -2.39
C PHE A 47 9.83 0.21 -3.12
N TYR A 48 9.53 0.17 -4.43
CA TYR A 48 9.89 -0.90 -5.35
C TYR A 48 9.89 -0.39 -6.81
N GLN A 49 10.98 -0.63 -7.57
CA GLN A 49 11.14 -0.22 -8.97
C GLN A 49 10.70 1.23 -9.26
N ASN A 50 11.27 2.20 -8.54
CA ASN A 50 10.97 3.64 -8.64
C ASN A 50 9.52 4.04 -8.30
N ASN A 51 8.71 3.13 -7.74
CA ASN A 51 7.37 3.43 -7.28
C ASN A 51 7.27 3.31 -5.76
N LEU A 52 6.42 4.11 -5.14
CA LEU A 52 5.97 3.98 -3.77
C LEU A 52 4.60 3.31 -3.76
N TYR A 53 4.49 2.23 -2.99
CA TYR A 53 3.26 1.51 -2.75
C TYR A 53 2.75 1.84 -1.36
N VAL A 54 1.61 2.52 -1.29
CA VAL A 54 0.98 2.93 -0.04
C VAL A 54 -0.22 2.04 0.23
N ILE A 55 -0.09 1.20 1.25
CA ILE A 55 -1.09 0.22 1.65
C ILE A 55 -2.02 0.88 2.65
N ASP A 56 -3.31 0.94 2.30
CA ASP A 56 -4.33 1.61 3.09
C ASP A 56 -5.42 0.64 3.51
N LEU A 57 -5.40 0.29 4.79
CA LEU A 57 -6.39 -0.56 5.45
C LEU A 57 -7.78 0.08 5.38
N GLY A 58 -7.84 1.39 5.60
CA GLY A 58 -9.06 2.15 5.76
C GLY A 58 -9.83 2.36 4.46
N THR A 59 -9.22 2.12 3.30
CA THR A 59 -9.88 2.21 1.98
C THR A 59 -9.88 0.88 1.22
N ASP A 60 -9.31 -0.19 1.77
CA ASP A 60 -9.05 -1.45 1.05
C ASP A 60 -8.24 -1.23 -0.25
N THR A 61 -7.25 -0.34 -0.24
CA THR A 61 -6.47 -0.01 -1.45
C THR A 61 -4.97 -0.15 -1.31
N ILE A 62 -4.34 -0.36 -2.46
CA ILE A 62 -2.91 -0.14 -2.70
C ILE A 62 -2.82 1.07 -3.63
N ASN A 63 -2.25 2.16 -3.15
CA ASN A 63 -2.03 3.39 -3.92
C ASN A 63 -0.61 3.38 -4.47
N VAL A 64 -0.44 3.66 -5.76
CA VAL A 64 0.88 3.61 -6.42
C VAL A 64 1.27 5.03 -6.84
N TYR A 65 2.43 5.48 -6.36
CA TYR A 65 3.01 6.76 -6.74
C TYR A 65 4.34 6.52 -7.43
N HIS A 66 4.56 7.16 -8.58
CA HIS A 66 5.84 7.16 -9.25
C HIS A 66 6.77 8.16 -8.58
N TYR A 67 8.02 7.77 -8.32
CA TYR A 67 9.09 8.65 -7.87
C TYR A 67 9.95 9.05 -9.06
N ASP A 68 9.87 10.32 -9.44
CA ASP A 68 10.70 10.92 -10.46
C ASP A 68 12.04 11.35 -9.83
N ASP A 69 13.11 10.63 -10.16
CA ASP A 69 14.45 10.88 -9.63
C ASP A 69 15.10 12.15 -10.20
N THR A 70 14.59 12.68 -11.30
CA THR A 70 15.14 13.87 -11.97
C THR A 70 14.82 15.15 -11.22
N ASN A 71 13.64 15.21 -10.61
CA ASN A 71 13.17 16.36 -9.84
C ASN A 71 12.89 16.03 -8.36
N GLY A 72 12.99 14.75 -7.99
CA GLY A 72 12.78 14.26 -6.63
C GLY A 72 11.32 14.29 -6.19
N GLN A 73 10.35 14.29 -7.10
CA GLN A 73 8.92 14.39 -6.80
C GLN A 73 8.17 13.07 -6.88
N VAL A 74 7.03 13.00 -6.19
CA VAL A 74 6.09 11.88 -6.30
C VAL A 74 4.78 12.30 -6.94
N HIS A 75 4.30 11.46 -7.85
CA HIS A 75 3.04 11.69 -8.56
C HIS A 75 2.22 10.40 -8.59
N LEU A 76 0.90 10.51 -8.59
CA LEU A 76 0.04 9.33 -8.68
C LEU A 76 0.32 8.61 -10.01
N HIS A 77 0.69 7.32 -9.93
CA HIS A 77 1.11 6.53 -11.09
C HIS A 77 -0.08 5.97 -11.86
N CYS A 78 -1.11 5.54 -11.14
CA CYS A 78 -2.31 4.93 -11.69
C CYS A 78 -3.50 5.10 -10.73
N ASP A 79 -4.68 4.66 -11.16
CA ASP A 79 -5.83 4.54 -10.26
C ASP A 79 -5.50 3.63 -9.06
N ARG A 80 -6.20 3.86 -7.94
CA ARG A 80 -6.04 3.04 -6.74
C ARG A 80 -6.38 1.58 -7.05
N ILE A 81 -5.46 0.68 -6.74
CA ILE A 81 -5.71 -0.75 -6.85
C ILE A 81 -6.62 -1.13 -5.68
N LYS A 82 -7.82 -1.60 -6.00
CA LYS A 82 -8.76 -2.12 -5.00
C LYS A 82 -8.40 -3.55 -4.64
N THR A 83 -8.35 -3.84 -3.34
CA THR A 83 -8.32 -5.20 -2.82
C THR A 83 -9.75 -5.73 -2.64
N GLN A 84 -9.90 -7.00 -2.23
CA GLN A 84 -11.21 -7.49 -1.84
C GLN A 84 -11.79 -6.65 -0.70
N SER A 85 -13.10 -6.44 -0.74
CA SER A 85 -13.82 -5.65 0.26
C SER A 85 -13.62 -6.20 1.68
N SER A 86 -13.40 -5.29 2.63
CA SER A 86 -13.38 -5.54 4.08
C SER A 86 -12.23 -6.44 4.57
N ILE A 87 -11.15 -6.60 3.80
CA ILE A 87 -10.00 -7.43 4.20
C ILE A 87 -8.94 -6.64 4.95
N GLY A 88 -8.87 -5.32 4.75
CA GLY A 88 -7.94 -4.42 5.41
C GLY A 88 -6.48 -4.75 5.11
N PRO A 89 -5.97 -4.43 3.91
CA PRO A 89 -4.57 -4.69 3.55
C PRO A 89 -3.63 -3.92 4.49
N ARG A 90 -2.57 -4.58 4.94
CA ARG A 90 -1.70 -4.09 6.02
C ARG A 90 -0.26 -3.91 5.58
N HIS A 91 0.41 -4.99 5.19
CA HIS A 91 1.79 -4.96 4.69
C HIS A 91 1.92 -5.64 3.33
N ILE A 92 2.75 -5.07 2.45
CA ILE A 92 3.19 -5.62 1.18
C ILE A 92 4.68 -6.03 1.23
N LEU A 93 5.00 -7.12 0.56
CA LEU A 93 6.37 -7.52 0.20
C LEU A 93 6.43 -7.86 -1.29
N PHE A 94 7.58 -7.61 -1.90
CA PHE A 94 7.84 -7.93 -3.31
C PHE A 94 8.80 -9.11 -3.38
N HIS A 95 8.55 -10.04 -4.30
CA HIS A 95 9.50 -11.11 -4.58
C HIS A 95 10.79 -10.51 -5.18
N PRO A 96 11.99 -10.99 -4.79
CA PRO A 96 13.25 -10.42 -5.28
C PRO A 96 13.41 -10.55 -6.81
N ASP A 97 13.11 -11.73 -7.36
CA ASP A 97 13.39 -12.04 -8.78
C ASP A 97 12.14 -12.18 -9.67
N LYS A 98 10.95 -12.04 -9.10
CA LYS A 98 9.68 -12.24 -9.82
C LYS A 98 8.82 -11.02 -9.63
N LEU A 99 7.98 -10.73 -10.61
CA LEU A 99 7.00 -9.65 -10.53
C LEU A 99 5.79 -10.07 -9.68
N LEU A 100 6.03 -10.45 -8.43
CA LEU A 100 5.02 -10.89 -7.47
C LEU A 100 5.01 -10.01 -6.24
N ALA A 101 3.81 -9.67 -5.76
CA ALA A 101 3.57 -9.01 -4.48
C ALA A 101 2.78 -9.92 -3.54
N PHE A 102 3.13 -9.87 -2.25
CA PHE A 102 2.44 -10.56 -1.17
C PHE A 102 1.88 -9.50 -0.23
N VAL A 103 0.56 -9.46 -0.06
CA VAL A 103 -0.14 -8.48 0.77
C VAL A 103 -0.84 -9.20 1.91
N THR A 104 -0.46 -8.88 3.14
CA THR A 104 -1.10 -9.39 4.35
C THR A 104 -2.34 -8.55 4.67
N ASN A 105 -3.43 -9.23 5.05
CA ASN A 105 -4.74 -8.62 5.29
C ASN A 105 -5.12 -8.81 6.77
N GLU A 106 -5.40 -7.70 7.46
CA GLU A 106 -5.60 -7.70 8.91
C GLU A 106 -6.97 -8.26 9.31
N LEU A 107 -8.03 -7.86 8.60
CA LEU A 107 -9.41 -8.05 9.07
C LEU A 107 -9.92 -9.46 8.82
N ASP A 108 -9.42 -10.16 7.79
CA ASP A 108 -9.83 -11.52 7.46
C ASP A 108 -8.76 -12.59 7.73
N SER A 109 -7.56 -12.17 8.16
CA SER A 109 -6.42 -13.05 8.42
C SER A 109 -5.99 -13.85 7.20
N THR A 110 -5.75 -13.16 6.09
CA THR A 110 -5.29 -13.77 4.85
C THR A 110 -4.03 -13.09 4.30
N THR A 111 -3.43 -13.72 3.30
CA THR A 111 -2.39 -13.12 2.46
C THR A 111 -2.80 -13.27 1.01
N ASN A 112 -2.88 -12.16 0.29
CA ASN A 112 -3.07 -12.13 -1.15
C ASN A 112 -1.74 -12.16 -1.89
N ILE A 113 -1.71 -12.89 -3.00
CA ILE A 113 -0.61 -12.91 -3.95
C ILE A 113 -1.08 -12.22 -5.22
N TYR A 114 -0.30 -11.26 -5.69
CA TYR A 114 -0.57 -10.51 -6.91
C TYR A 114 0.56 -10.69 -7.92
N GLN A 115 0.23 -10.85 -9.19
CA GLN A 115 1.13 -10.58 -10.31
C GLN A 115 1.15 -9.06 -10.54
N ILE A 116 2.35 -8.49 -10.68
CA ILE A 116 2.54 -7.05 -10.82
C ILE A 116 2.91 -6.73 -12.27
N ASP A 117 2.30 -5.69 -12.80
CA ASP A 117 2.79 -4.96 -13.96
C ASP A 117 3.22 -3.57 -13.50
N SER A 118 4.53 -3.41 -13.26
CA SER A 118 5.10 -2.17 -12.72
C SER A 118 5.10 -1.02 -13.72
N MET A 119 5.07 -1.30 -15.02
CA MET A 119 5.06 -0.28 -16.08
C MET A 119 3.78 0.55 -16.03
N ILE A 120 2.64 -0.10 -15.77
CA ILE A 120 1.32 0.54 -15.75
C ILE A 120 0.66 0.55 -14.35
N GLY A 121 1.38 0.10 -13.32
CA GLY A 121 0.90 0.12 -11.94
C GLY A 121 -0.26 -0.84 -11.66
N LYS A 122 -0.35 -1.97 -12.38
CA LYS A 122 -1.47 -2.92 -12.23
C LYS A 122 -1.10 -4.13 -11.38
N PHE A 123 -2.09 -4.60 -10.63
CA PHE A 123 -2.00 -5.78 -9.77
C PHE A 123 -3.11 -6.74 -10.18
N GLU A 124 -2.72 -7.92 -10.66
CA GLU A 124 -3.64 -9.01 -10.95
C GLU A 124 -3.62 -9.97 -9.76
N HIS A 125 -4.77 -10.20 -9.13
CA HIS A 125 -4.89 -11.13 -8.01
C HIS A 125 -4.74 -12.57 -8.50
N LEU A 126 -3.81 -13.32 -7.92
CA LEU A 126 -3.56 -14.72 -8.27
C LEU A 126 -4.16 -15.68 -7.25
N GLN A 127 -4.00 -15.37 -5.96
CA GLN A 127 -4.34 -16.30 -4.89
C GLN A 127 -4.58 -15.57 -3.57
N THR A 128 -5.46 -16.12 -2.75
CA THR A 128 -5.60 -15.78 -1.32
C THR A 128 -5.28 -17.01 -0.48
N ILE A 129 -4.45 -16.84 0.54
CA ILE A 129 -4.05 -17.90 1.49
C ILE A 129 -4.49 -17.49 2.90
N THR A 130 -5.22 -18.36 3.60
CA THR A 130 -5.55 -18.13 5.01
C THR A 130 -4.31 -18.25 5.89
N THR A 131 -4.15 -17.35 6.85
CA THR A 131 -3.10 -17.44 7.88
C THR A 131 -3.62 -18.09 9.16
N ARG A 132 -4.91 -18.45 9.21
CA ARG A 132 -5.53 -19.18 10.31
C ARG A 132 -5.14 -20.65 10.25
N ARG A 133 -5.08 -21.30 11.42
CA ARG A 133 -4.94 -22.76 11.47
C ARG A 133 -6.22 -23.42 10.96
N LYS A 134 -6.11 -24.62 10.39
CA LYS A 134 -7.24 -25.37 9.79
C LYS A 134 -8.45 -25.60 10.72
N ASN A 135 -8.30 -25.40 12.04
CA ASN A 135 -9.32 -25.73 13.04
C ASN A 135 -9.80 -24.53 13.88
N ASP A 136 -9.39 -23.30 13.53
CA ASP A 136 -9.88 -22.10 14.23
C ASP A 136 -11.11 -21.56 13.47
N GLU A 137 -12.32 -21.89 13.92
CA GLU A 137 -13.55 -21.26 13.44
C GLU A 137 -13.62 -19.80 13.87
N LYS A 138 -14.36 -18.97 13.12
CA LYS A 138 -14.60 -17.56 13.44
C LYS A 138 -15.28 -17.47 14.82
N GLY A 139 -14.53 -17.02 15.83
CA GLY A 139 -15.10 -16.46 17.06
C GLY A 139 -15.86 -15.18 16.79
#